data_AF-A0AAU6ZSF3-F1
#
_entry.id   AF-A0AAU6ZSF3-F1
#
_cell.length_a   1.000
_cell.length_b   1.000
_cell.length_c   1.000
_cell.angle_alpha   90.00
_cell.angle_beta   90.00
_cell.angle_gamma   90.00
#
_symmetry.space_group_name_H-M   'P 1'
#
loop_
_entity.id
_entity.type
_entity.pdbx_description
1 polymer ?
#
loop_
_entity_poly.entity_id
_entity_poly.type
_entity_poly.pdbx_seq_one_letter_code
_entity_poly.pdbx_strand_id
1 'polypeptide(L)' 'MEPVPLDVMSVRELITELSEVEAGLRQWRHPGATDNPRPAVADLVHREQVILHELRRRRARSHHLGSR' A
#
# COMPACT_ATOMS: atom_id res chain seq x y z
N MET A 1 -17.65 4.89 -2.09
CA MET A 1 -16.71 5.58 -1.19
C MET A 1 -15.51 5.91 -2.05
N GLU A 2 -15.22 7.20 -2.26
CA GLU A 2 -14.01 7.59 -3.01
C GLU A 2 -12.76 7.17 -2.23
N PRO A 3 -11.70 6.67 -2.90
CA PRO A 3 -10.45 6.34 -2.22
C PRO A 3 -9.85 7.60 -1.60
N VAL A 4 -9.53 7.55 -0.31
CA VAL A 4 -8.87 8.66 0.38
C VAL A 4 -7.48 8.86 -0.26
N PRO A 5 -7.11 10.10 -0.64
CA PRO A 5 -5.80 10.37 -1.19
C PRO A 5 -4.66 9.97 -0.22
N LEU A 6 -3.66 9.23 -0.71
CA LEU A 6 -2.55 8.72 0.12
C LEU A 6 -1.65 9.82 0.70
N ASP A 7 -1.66 11.00 0.09
CA ASP A 7 -0.91 12.17 0.52
C ASP A 7 -1.48 12.81 1.81
N VAL A 8 -2.79 12.65 2.07
CA VAL A 8 -3.42 13.14 3.31
C VAL A 8 -3.38 12.13 4.46
N MET A 9 -3.14 10.85 4.18
CA MET A 9 -3.00 9.82 5.21
C MET A 9 -1.75 10.07 6.06
N SER A 10 -1.76 9.69 7.32
CA SER A 10 -0.57 9.64 8.19
C SER A 10 0.32 8.45 7.84
N VAL A 11 1.58 8.45 8.33
CA VAL A 11 2.48 7.30 8.16
C VAL A 11 1.88 6.02 8.75
N ARG A 12 1.17 6.14 9.89
CA ARG A 12 0.50 5.01 10.54
C ARG A 12 -0.60 4.43 9.65
N GLU A 13 -1.44 5.29 9.08
CA GLU A 13 -2.52 4.87 8.19
C GLU A 13 -1.98 4.22 6.91
N LEU A 14 -0.88 4.74 6.34
CA LEU A 14 -0.22 4.11 5.19
C LEU A 14 0.32 2.71 5.52
N ILE A 15 0.83 2.49 6.73
CA ILE A 15 1.30 1.16 7.17
C ILE A 15 0.12 0.19 7.36
N THR A 16 -0.98 0.67 7.94
CA THR A 16 -2.22 -0.13 8.06
C THR A 16 -2.72 -0.54 6.68
N GLU A 17 -2.83 0.40 5.76
CA GLU A 17 -3.26 0.15 4.38
C GLU A 17 -2.35 -0.85 3.65
N LEU A 18 -1.02 -0.70 3.79
CA LEU A 18 -0.07 -1.65 3.22
C LEU A 18 -0.30 -3.07 3.76
N SER A 19 -0.57 -3.20 5.06
CA SER A 19 -0.78 -4.49 5.71
C SER A 19 -2.06 -5.18 5.20
N GLU A 20 -3.11 -4.41 4.93
CA GLU A 20 -4.36 -4.90 4.34
C GLU A 20 -4.16 -5.37 2.89
N VAL A 21 -3.42 -4.59 2.09
CA VAL A 21 -3.06 -4.97 0.71
C VAL A 21 -2.23 -6.25 0.69
N GLU A 22 -1.21 -6.36 1.55
CA GLU A 22 -0.41 -7.59 1.69
C GLU A 22 -1.26 -8.80 2.11
N ALA A 23 -2.23 -8.61 3.02
CA ALA A 23 -3.16 -9.66 3.42
C ALA A 23 -4.02 -10.13 2.23
N GLY A 24 -4.53 -9.20 1.41
CA GLY A 24 -5.25 -9.51 0.18
C GLY A 24 -4.41 -10.29 -0.83
N LEU A 25 -3.15 -9.89 -1.04
CA LEU A 25 -2.21 -10.61 -1.91
C LEU A 25 -1.85 -12.01 -1.38
N ARG A 26 -1.76 -12.19 -0.06
CA ARG A 26 -1.55 -13.51 0.56
C ARG A 26 -2.76 -14.43 0.39
N GLN A 27 -3.97 -13.90 0.54
CA GLN A 27 -5.21 -14.66 0.30
C GLN A 27 -5.29 -15.13 -1.16
N TRP A 28 -4.84 -14.31 -2.10
CA TRP A 28 -4.72 -14.68 -3.50
C TRP A 28 -3.72 -15.80 -3.79
N ARG A 29 -2.64 -15.87 -3.00
CA ARG A 29 -1.62 -16.92 -3.14
C ARG A 29 -2.09 -18.27 -2.58
N HIS A 30 -3.20 -18.32 -1.84
CA HIS A 30 -3.74 -19.56 -1.32
C HIS A 30 -4.42 -20.39 -2.43
N PRO A 31 -4.11 -21.69 -2.58
CA PRO A 31 -4.65 -22.56 -3.63
C PRO A 31 -6.18 -22.78 -3.60
N GLY A 32 -6.87 -22.29 -2.57
CA GLY A 32 -8.33 -22.41 -2.41
C GLY A 32 -9.12 -21.15 -2.78
N ALA A 33 -8.44 -20.07 -3.18
CA ALA A 33 -9.10 -18.82 -3.60
C ALA A 33 -9.45 -18.88 -5.09
N THR A 34 -10.44 -19.70 -5.46
CA THR A 34 -10.80 -20.00 -6.86
C THR A 34 -11.55 -18.88 -7.59
N ASP A 35 -12.07 -17.87 -6.89
CA ASP A 35 -13.02 -16.91 -7.49
C ASP A 35 -12.53 -15.46 -7.56
N ASN A 36 -11.28 -15.22 -7.20
CA ASN A 36 -10.77 -13.87 -7.20
C ASN A 36 -10.30 -13.54 -8.64
N PRO A 37 -10.69 -12.40 -9.26
CA PRO A 37 -10.42 -12.12 -10.67
C PRO A 37 -9.02 -11.50 -10.88
N ARG A 38 -8.22 -11.99 -11.83
CA ARG A 38 -6.84 -11.53 -12.11
C ARG A 38 -6.64 -9.99 -12.14
N PRO A 39 -7.58 -9.17 -12.65
CA PRO A 39 -7.53 -7.71 -12.54
C PRO A 39 -7.38 -7.19 -11.10
N ALA A 40 -8.04 -7.83 -10.12
CA ALA A 40 -7.95 -7.42 -8.72
C ALA A 40 -6.55 -7.61 -8.10
N VAL A 41 -5.77 -8.60 -8.56
CA VAL A 41 -4.36 -8.73 -8.15
C VAL A 41 -3.53 -7.57 -8.68
N ALA A 42 -3.74 -7.20 -9.95
CA ALA A 42 -3.01 -6.10 -10.56
C ALA A 42 -3.27 -4.79 -9.81
N ASP A 43 -4.53 -4.55 -9.41
CA ASP A 43 -4.90 -3.39 -8.61
C ASP A 43 -4.26 -3.41 -7.21
N LEU A 44 -4.23 -4.57 -6.55
CA LEU A 44 -3.56 -4.73 -5.25
C LEU A 44 -2.05 -4.48 -5.34
N VAL A 45 -1.37 -5.07 -6.34
CA VAL A 45 0.06 -4.84 -6.57
C VAL A 45 0.35 -3.38 -6.89
N HIS A 46 -0.49 -2.74 -7.71
CA HIS A 46 -0.35 -1.33 -8.00
C HIS A 46 -0.49 -0.49 -6.72
N ARG A 47 -1.52 -0.76 -5.91
CA ARG A 47 -1.75 -0.06 -4.64
C ARG A 47 -0.58 -0.22 -3.66
N GLU A 48 -0.02 -1.43 -3.54
CA GLU A 48 1.20 -1.70 -2.76
C GLU A 48 2.36 -0.78 -3.20
N GLN A 49 2.62 -0.69 -4.51
CA GLN A 49 3.70 0.15 -5.05
C GLN A 49 3.50 1.63 -4.74
N VAL A 50 2.28 2.14 -4.87
CA VAL A 50 1.99 3.55 -4.58
C VAL A 50 2.18 3.85 -3.09
N ILE A 51 1.72 2.97 -2.19
CA ILE A 51 1.90 3.14 -0.74
C ILE A 51 3.38 3.12 -0.36
N LEU A 52 4.14 2.15 -0.89
CA LEU A 52 5.59 2.06 -0.67
C LEU A 52 6.32 3.30 -1.19
N HIS A 53 5.91 3.83 -2.34
CA HIS A 53 6.48 5.05 -2.90
C HIS A 53 6.27 6.25 -1.95
N GLU A 54 5.05 6.45 -1.44
CA GLU A 54 4.76 7.56 -0.53
C GLU A 54 5.48 7.41 0.82
N LEU A 55 5.60 6.18 1.36
CA LEU A 55 6.39 5.92 2.56
C LEU A 55 7.88 6.26 2.36
N ARG A 56 8.47 5.89 1.22
CA ARG A 56 9.86 6.25 0.87
C ARG A 56 10.03 7.75 0.73
N ARG A 57 9.09 8.42 0.06
CA ARG A 57 9.07 9.88 -0.13
C ARG A 57 9.04 10.61 1.21
N ARG A 58 8.20 10.15 2.16
CA ARG A 58 8.13 10.68 3.53
C ARG A 58 9.43 10.50 4.29
N ARG A 59 10.00 9.30 4.23
CA ARG A 59 11.29 9.00 4.87
C ARG A 59 12.39 9.94 4.35
N ALA A 60 12.49 10.12 3.03
CA ALA A 60 13.46 11.04 2.42
C ALA A 60 13.28 12.48 2.91
N ARG A 61 12.04 12.97 3.03
CA ARG A 61 11.74 14.30 3.59
C ARG A 61 12.17 14.43 5.05
N SER A 62 11.89 13.43 5.89
CA SER A 62 12.29 13.45 7.30
C SER A 62 13.83 13.44 7.47
N HIS A 63 14.54 12.67 6.65
CA HIS A 63 16.01 12.65 6.65
C HIS A 63 16.61 13.99 6.19
N HIS A 64 15.97 14.68 5.25
CA HIS A 64 16.41 16.01 4.80
C HIS A 64 16.26 17.08 5.90
N LEU A 65 15.21 16.99 6.72
CA LEU A 65 14.98 17.93 7.83
C LEU A 65 15.89 17.69 9.04
N GLY A 66 16.36 16.46 9.26
CA GLY A 66 17.27 16.12 10.35
C GLY A 66 18.76 16.33 10.05
N SER A 67 19.12 16.79 8.85
CA SER A 67 20.51 16.95 8.39
C SER A 67 20.96 18.42 8.32
N ARG A 68 20.28 19.34 9.03
CA ARG A 68 20.63 20.76 9.14
C ARG A 68 21.10 21.12 10.54
#